data_AF-A0A2V7QL41-F1
#
_entry.id   AF-A0A2V7QL41-F1
#
_cell.length_a   1.000
_cell.length_b   1.000
_cell.length_c   1.000
_cell.angle_alpha   90.00
_cell.angle_beta   90.00
_cell.angle_gamma   90.00
#
_symmetry.space_group_name_H-M   'P 1'
#
loop_
_entity.id
_entity.type
_entity.pdbx_description
1 polymer ?
#
loop_
_entity_poly.entity_id
_entity_poly.type
_entity_poly.pdbx_seq_one_letter_code
_entity_poly.pdbx_strand_id
1 'polypeptide(L)'
;MLAAASACTDSQSPRPEADVGLLDLGTIVVTVSTSGSDMPSGYTVTVDDSHSQSVGANGIVTFTGLSAGDHTVGLADVPSNCSVSDNPRTVSLIAGVVGTTGFSVGCTASGGGGGGGGGGATGEVIGQGQIGAGSPTPGSDATTFDFDIRADLTGRFTGTDYADLHGGTPATLTTDPVADPATSFKAYRNSSGACSDPSRGVEVDAVGREDTGSLVGYTLTVCDNGPAGSGTDFFKVFIPSEGFTVSGTVTRGDISKQ
;
A
#
# COMPACT_ATOMS: atom_id res chain seq x y z
N MET A 1 47.76 -80.44 30.98
CA MET A 1 48.92 -79.53 31.06
C MET A 1 48.47 -78.18 30.51
N LEU A 2 48.83 -77.13 31.24
CA LEU A 2 48.33 -75.76 31.18
C LEU A 2 49.09 -74.91 30.13
N ALA A 3 48.40 -73.92 29.54
CA ALA A 3 48.91 -72.62 29.00
C ALA A 3 49.94 -72.66 27.84
N ALA A 4 50.07 -71.68 26.92
CA ALA A 4 49.39 -70.43 26.55
C ALA A 4 49.96 -69.96 25.19
N ALA A 5 49.26 -69.07 24.50
CA ALA A 5 49.69 -68.04 23.52
C ALA A 5 48.64 -67.92 22.40
N SER A 6 48.29 -66.76 21.84
CA SER A 6 48.58 -65.35 22.10
C SER A 6 47.49 -64.58 21.34
N ALA A 7 47.04 -63.44 21.87
CA ALA A 7 46.12 -62.55 21.18
C ALA A 7 46.76 -61.98 19.89
N CYS A 8 45.98 -61.88 18.82
CA CYS A 8 46.10 -60.82 17.85
C CYS A 8 44.79 -60.04 17.89
N THR A 9 44.86 -58.87 18.51
CA THR A 9 43.84 -57.83 18.47
C THR A 9 43.82 -57.31 17.04
N ASP A 10 42.87 -57.76 16.21
CA ASP A 10 42.60 -57.07 14.95
C ASP A 10 41.41 -56.15 15.13
N SER A 11 41.72 -54.89 15.40
CA SER A 11 40.79 -53.77 15.46
C SER A 11 40.46 -53.20 14.07
N GLN A 12 40.71 -53.95 12.98
CA GLN A 12 40.44 -53.51 11.61
C GLN A 12 39.45 -54.41 10.87
N SER A 13 38.29 -54.66 11.47
CA SER A 13 37.10 -54.57 10.62
C SER A 13 36.74 -53.09 10.56
N PRO A 14 36.98 -52.37 9.45
CA PRO A 14 36.06 -51.30 9.14
C PRO A 14 34.69 -51.98 9.17
N ARG A 15 33.84 -51.56 10.11
CA ARG A 15 32.41 -51.59 9.78
C ARG A 15 32.31 -50.98 8.39
N PRO A 16 31.45 -51.48 7.49
CA PRO A 16 31.22 -50.76 6.26
C PRO A 16 30.64 -49.39 6.63
N GLU A 17 31.52 -48.42 6.93
CA GLU A 17 31.29 -46.99 6.82
C GLU A 17 31.30 -46.68 5.32
N ALA A 18 30.43 -47.40 4.62
CA ALA A 18 29.63 -46.80 3.60
C ALA A 18 28.35 -46.33 4.31
N ASP A 19 28.51 -45.49 5.35
CA ASP A 19 27.66 -44.30 5.40
C ASP A 19 28.14 -43.43 4.24
N VAL A 20 27.84 -43.88 3.03
CA VAL A 20 27.63 -42.95 1.94
C VAL A 20 26.41 -42.22 2.46
N GLY A 21 26.63 -41.09 3.12
CA GLY A 21 25.60 -40.18 3.58
C GLY A 21 24.81 -39.79 2.35
N LEU A 22 23.88 -40.66 1.98
CA LEU A 22 22.87 -40.45 0.98
C LEU A 22 21.93 -39.52 1.74
N LEU A 23 22.36 -38.26 1.84
CA LEU A 23 21.75 -37.28 2.73
C LEU A 23 20.24 -37.46 2.56
N ASP A 24 19.54 -37.78 3.66
CA ASP A 24 18.10 -38.02 3.72
C ASP A 24 17.37 -36.69 3.49
N LEU A 25 17.62 -36.10 2.32
CA LEU A 25 17.20 -34.77 1.94
C LEU A 25 15.89 -34.90 1.20
N GLY A 26 14.89 -34.23 1.73
CA GLY A 26 13.65 -33.95 1.07
C GLY A 26 13.71 -32.63 0.31
N THR A 27 12.61 -32.41 -0.40
CA THR A 27 12.32 -31.15 -1.08
C THR A 27 10.94 -30.68 -0.65
N ILE A 28 10.78 -29.40 -0.32
CA ILE A 28 9.47 -28.78 -0.11
C ILE A 28 9.19 -27.83 -1.26
N VAL A 29 8.04 -28.03 -1.92
CA VAL A 29 7.49 -27.09 -2.90
C VAL A 29 6.39 -26.28 -2.21
N VAL A 30 6.48 -24.96 -2.30
CA VAL A 30 5.51 -24.03 -1.70
C VAL A 30 4.85 -23.23 -2.80
N THR A 31 3.52 -23.29 -2.87
CA THR A 31 2.71 -22.49 -3.79
C THR A 31 2.02 -21.37 -3.03
N VAL A 32 2.12 -20.14 -3.52
CA VAL A 32 1.37 -19.00 -2.99
C VAL A 32 0.32 -18.58 -4.02
N SER A 33 -0.92 -18.44 -3.57
CA SER A 33 -2.02 -17.90 -4.35
C SER A 33 -2.62 -16.71 -3.62
N THR A 34 -2.57 -15.53 -4.25
CA THR A 34 -3.15 -14.30 -3.72
C THR A 34 -4.40 -13.92 -4.51
N SER A 35 -5.45 -13.56 -3.80
CA SER A 35 -6.75 -13.14 -4.35
C SER A 35 -7.21 -11.81 -3.75
N GLY A 36 -8.07 -11.08 -4.48
CA GLY A 36 -8.55 -9.75 -4.08
C GLY A 36 -7.86 -8.58 -4.78
N SER A 37 -7.69 -7.45 -4.09
CA SER A 37 -7.19 -6.17 -4.63
C SER A 37 -6.00 -5.63 -3.82
N ASP A 38 -5.22 -4.71 -4.40
CA ASP A 38 -3.98 -4.17 -3.81
C ASP A 38 -3.00 -5.27 -3.36
N MET A 39 -2.79 -6.25 -4.24
CA MET A 39 -1.87 -7.35 -3.97
C MET A 39 -0.41 -6.87 -3.96
N PRO A 40 0.44 -7.34 -3.03
CA PRO A 40 1.87 -7.06 -3.09
C PRO A 40 2.51 -7.72 -4.33
N SER A 41 3.74 -7.33 -4.68
CA SER A 41 4.48 -8.01 -5.76
C SER A 41 4.91 -9.43 -5.37
N GLY A 42 5.05 -9.70 -4.08
CA GLY A 42 5.50 -10.98 -3.56
C GLY A 42 5.62 -11.01 -2.05
N TYR A 43 6.08 -12.16 -1.56
CA TYR A 43 6.26 -12.48 -0.16
C TYR A 43 7.61 -13.17 0.05
N THR A 44 7.99 -13.38 1.30
CA THR A 44 9.12 -14.24 1.64
C THR A 44 8.60 -15.53 2.26
N VAL A 45 8.97 -16.68 1.69
CA VAL A 45 8.71 -17.99 2.32
C VAL A 45 9.93 -18.37 3.14
N THR A 46 9.70 -18.75 4.39
CA THR A 46 10.74 -19.23 5.32
C THR A 46 10.49 -20.69 5.67
N VAL A 47 11.54 -21.51 5.73
CA VAL A 47 11.50 -22.88 6.27
C VAL A 47 12.41 -22.93 7.49
N ASP A 48 11.85 -23.37 8.63
CA ASP A 48 12.49 -23.47 9.95
C ASP A 48 13.25 -22.19 10.34
N ASP A 49 12.70 -21.03 9.97
CA ASP A 49 13.26 -19.70 10.22
C ASP A 49 14.71 -19.48 9.71
N SER A 50 15.24 -20.38 8.89
CA SER A 50 16.64 -20.40 8.46
C SER A 50 16.82 -20.37 6.95
N HIS A 51 15.87 -20.94 6.19
CA HIS A 51 15.91 -20.97 4.74
C HIS A 51 14.82 -20.06 4.17
N SER A 52 15.21 -18.94 3.58
CA SER A 52 14.27 -17.95 3.05
C SER A 52 14.40 -17.80 1.53
N GLN A 53 13.27 -17.73 0.82
CA GLN A 53 13.22 -17.40 -0.60
C GLN A 53 12.06 -16.44 -0.89
N SER A 54 12.28 -15.47 -1.79
CA SER A 54 11.22 -14.61 -2.30
C SER A 54 10.32 -15.37 -3.27
N VAL A 55 9.01 -15.17 -3.16
CA VAL A 55 8.00 -15.73 -4.07
C VAL A 55 7.07 -14.62 -4.57
N GLY A 56 6.68 -14.67 -5.85
CA GLY A 56 5.67 -13.73 -6.36
C GLY A 56 4.30 -13.95 -5.73
N ALA A 57 3.39 -12.97 -5.86
CA ALA A 57 2.04 -13.05 -5.28
C ALA A 57 1.22 -14.27 -5.72
N ASN A 58 1.49 -14.76 -6.93
CA ASN A 58 0.98 -16.02 -7.47
C ASN A 58 2.17 -16.80 -8.02
N GLY A 59 2.88 -17.52 -7.15
CA GLY A 59 4.19 -18.08 -7.46
C GLY A 59 4.46 -19.40 -6.75
N ILE A 60 5.56 -20.03 -7.15
CA ILE A 60 6.03 -21.31 -6.59
C ILE A 60 7.51 -21.16 -6.26
N VAL A 61 7.92 -21.64 -5.08
CA VAL A 61 9.32 -21.76 -4.67
C VAL A 61 9.62 -23.17 -4.19
N THR A 62 10.87 -23.58 -4.33
CA THR A 62 11.32 -24.94 -4.00
C THR A 62 12.52 -24.88 -3.07
N PHE A 63 12.41 -25.55 -1.93
CA PHE A 63 13.47 -25.72 -0.94
C PHE A 63 13.98 -27.15 -1.02
N THR A 64 15.23 -27.32 -1.44
CA THR A 64 15.91 -28.62 -1.54
C THR A 64 16.94 -28.76 -0.43
N GLY A 65 17.28 -29.98 -0.04
CA GLY A 65 18.33 -30.20 0.95
C GLY A 65 17.83 -30.13 2.40
N LEU A 66 16.56 -30.43 2.63
CA LEU A 66 15.95 -30.41 3.95
C LEU A 66 16.01 -31.81 4.57
N SER A 67 16.49 -31.98 5.79
CA SER A 67 16.55 -33.29 6.46
C SER A 67 15.16 -33.90 6.65
N ALA A 68 15.01 -35.22 6.56
CA ALA A 68 13.73 -35.85 6.92
C ALA A 68 13.26 -35.45 8.35
N GLY A 69 11.96 -35.18 8.50
CA GLY A 69 11.38 -34.65 9.73
C GLY A 69 10.27 -33.61 9.49
N ASP A 70 9.76 -33.03 10.57
CA ASP A 70 8.76 -31.96 10.50
C ASP A 70 9.44 -30.61 10.27
N HIS A 71 9.02 -29.92 9.21
CA HIS A 71 9.47 -28.57 8.89
C HIS A 71 8.34 -27.57 9.08
N THR A 72 8.68 -26.39 9.60
CA THR A 72 7.75 -25.27 9.73
C THR A 72 7.97 -24.30 8.59
N VAL A 73 6.96 -24.14 7.74
CA VAL A 73 6.96 -23.22 6.61
C VAL A 73 6.15 -21.98 6.96
N GLY A 74 6.80 -20.82 6.96
CA GLY A 74 6.18 -19.52 7.20
C GLY A 74 6.08 -18.70 5.91
N LEU A 75 5.06 -17.86 5.84
CA LEU A 75 4.95 -16.77 4.88
C LEU A 75 5.11 -15.44 5.62
N ALA A 76 6.15 -14.69 5.27
CA ALA A 76 6.46 -13.37 5.82
C ALA A 76 6.17 -12.27 4.79
N ASP A 77 6.34 -11.02 5.22
CA ASP A 77 6.06 -9.82 4.41
C ASP A 77 4.61 -9.72 3.93
N VAL A 78 3.65 -10.27 4.69
CA VAL A 78 2.22 -10.15 4.40
C VAL A 78 1.76 -8.73 4.78
N PRO A 79 1.32 -7.90 3.82
CA PRO A 79 0.86 -6.54 4.10
C PRO A 79 -0.38 -6.51 4.99
N SER A 80 -0.63 -5.38 5.67
CA SER A 80 -1.77 -5.23 6.59
C SER A 80 -3.15 -5.31 5.92
N ASN A 81 -3.24 -5.08 4.60
CA ASN A 81 -4.46 -5.25 3.82
C ASN A 81 -4.69 -6.70 3.35
N CYS A 82 -3.77 -7.61 3.68
CA CYS A 82 -3.84 -9.03 3.33
C CYS A 82 -3.95 -9.90 4.58
N SER A 83 -4.66 -11.03 4.43
CA SER A 83 -4.83 -12.02 5.49
C SER A 83 -4.51 -13.41 4.94
N VAL A 84 -3.86 -14.22 5.78
CA VAL A 84 -3.52 -15.62 5.48
C VAL A 84 -4.08 -16.50 6.60
N SER A 85 -4.89 -17.49 6.25
CA SER A 85 -5.67 -18.24 7.24
C SER A 85 -4.83 -19.21 8.07
N ASP A 86 -3.83 -19.85 7.46
CA ASP A 86 -3.03 -20.92 8.06
C ASP A 86 -1.54 -20.65 7.86
N ASN A 87 -0.95 -19.85 8.76
CA ASN A 87 0.46 -19.46 8.72
C ASN A 87 1.03 -19.35 10.15
N PRO A 88 2.08 -20.10 10.52
CA PRO A 88 2.87 -21.03 9.69
C PRO A 88 2.20 -22.40 9.47
N ARG A 89 2.70 -23.17 8.49
CA ARG A 89 2.25 -24.54 8.16
C ARG A 89 3.35 -25.57 8.41
N THR A 90 2.99 -26.71 8.99
CA THR A 90 3.93 -27.83 9.20
C THR A 90 3.88 -28.82 8.03
N VAL A 91 5.05 -29.26 7.55
CA VAL A 91 5.21 -30.26 6.49
C VAL A 91 6.16 -31.35 6.97
N SER A 92 5.68 -32.60 7.04
CA SER A 92 6.50 -33.76 7.37
C SER A 92 7.18 -34.30 6.11
N LEU A 93 8.50 -34.34 6.08
CA LEU A 93 9.29 -34.94 5.01
C LEU A 93 9.77 -36.34 5.38
N ILE A 94 9.67 -37.24 4.39
CA ILE A 94 10.35 -38.53 4.38
C ILE A 94 11.50 -38.42 3.38
N ALA A 95 12.63 -39.05 3.68
CA ALA A 95 13.80 -39.04 2.80
C ALA A 95 13.47 -39.41 1.35
N GLY A 96 13.94 -38.60 0.40
CA GLY A 96 13.69 -38.81 -1.03
C GLY A 96 12.27 -38.48 -1.53
N VAL A 97 11.39 -37.97 -0.66
CA VAL A 97 10.02 -37.56 -1.01
C VAL A 97 9.92 -36.04 -1.11
N VAL A 98 9.08 -35.57 -2.04
CA VAL A 98 8.74 -34.15 -2.19
C VAL A 98 7.50 -33.85 -1.34
N GLY A 99 7.67 -32.98 -0.34
CA GLY A 99 6.58 -32.36 0.39
C GLY A 99 6.00 -31.17 -0.37
N THR A 100 4.69 -30.96 -0.28
CA THR A 100 4.02 -29.81 -0.91
C THR A 100 3.15 -29.09 0.09
N THR A 101 3.20 -27.77 0.11
CA THR A 101 2.28 -26.93 0.88
C THR A 101 1.94 -25.68 0.09
N GLY A 102 0.96 -24.92 0.57
CA GLY A 102 0.63 -23.64 -0.05
C GLY A 102 -0.10 -22.68 0.87
N PHE A 103 -0.05 -21.42 0.48
CA PHE A 103 -0.70 -20.31 1.18
C PHE A 103 -1.76 -19.68 0.30
N SER A 104 -2.97 -19.56 0.83
CA SER A 104 -4.02 -18.74 0.24
C SER A 104 -4.05 -17.41 0.97
N VAL A 105 -3.72 -16.35 0.25
CA VAL A 105 -3.74 -14.98 0.78
C VAL A 105 -4.93 -14.24 0.20
N GLY A 106 -5.76 -13.67 1.07
CA GLY A 106 -6.87 -12.80 0.69
C GLY A 106 -6.52 -11.35 1.01
N CYS A 107 -6.38 -10.52 -0.01
CA CYS A 107 -6.13 -9.09 0.12
C CYS A 107 -7.41 -8.30 -0.13
N THR A 108 -7.78 -7.45 0.82
CA THR A 108 -8.81 -6.45 0.58
C THR A 108 -8.16 -5.21 -0.01
N ALA A 109 -8.94 -4.42 -0.76
CA ALA A 109 -8.54 -3.06 -1.07
C ALA A 109 -8.15 -2.40 0.25
N SER A 110 -6.90 -1.94 0.35
CA SER A 110 -6.50 -1.17 1.52
C SER A 110 -7.43 0.03 1.51
N GLY A 111 -8.28 0.20 2.53
CA GLY A 111 -9.34 1.21 2.55
C GLY A 111 -8.87 2.55 2.00
N GLY A 112 -9.21 2.79 0.74
CA GLY A 112 -8.58 3.76 -0.13
C GLY A 112 -9.12 3.52 -1.53
N GLY A 113 -10.24 4.15 -1.85
CA GLY A 113 -10.64 4.27 -3.25
C GLY A 113 -9.57 5.08 -3.97
N GLY A 114 -8.67 4.38 -4.68
CA GLY A 114 -7.70 4.99 -5.59
C GLY A 114 -6.29 5.15 -5.02
N GLY A 115 -5.52 4.06 -4.97
CA GLY A 115 -4.09 4.06 -4.62
C GLY A 115 -3.24 3.32 -5.64
N GLY A 116 -3.11 3.87 -6.86
CA GLY A 116 -2.07 3.44 -7.79
C GLY A 116 -0.72 3.97 -7.30
N GLY A 117 0.15 3.07 -6.83
CA GLY A 117 1.45 3.42 -6.27
C GLY A 117 2.40 4.12 -7.25
N GLY A 118 3.20 5.04 -6.72
CA GLY A 118 4.23 5.75 -7.46
C GLY A 118 5.09 6.70 -6.63
N GLY A 119 5.78 6.20 -5.60
CA GLY A 119 6.96 6.85 -5.02
C GLY A 119 6.70 8.12 -4.22
N GLY A 120 6.67 7.99 -2.89
CA GLY A 120 6.58 9.12 -1.97
C GLY A 120 7.61 10.21 -2.27
N ALA A 121 7.13 11.29 -2.87
CA ALA A 121 7.73 12.60 -2.70
C ALA A 121 7.20 13.12 -1.37
N THR A 122 8.04 13.18 -0.34
CA THR A 122 7.69 13.85 0.92
C THR A 122 7.05 15.21 0.61
N GLY A 123 5.79 15.42 1.00
CA GLY A 123 5.04 16.64 0.64
C GLY A 123 4.14 16.51 -0.59
N GLU A 124 3.60 15.33 -0.86
CA GLU A 124 2.44 15.14 -1.75
C GLU A 124 1.15 15.16 -0.93
N VAL A 125 0.09 15.76 -1.49
CA VAL A 125 -1.26 15.71 -0.90
C VAL A 125 -2.26 15.36 -2.00
N ILE A 126 -3.05 14.34 -1.74
CA ILE A 126 -4.03 13.78 -2.68
C ILE A 126 -5.39 13.86 -2.01
N GLY A 127 -6.42 14.16 -2.79
CA GLY A 127 -7.78 14.12 -2.27
C GLY A 127 -8.79 13.93 -3.37
N GLN A 128 -9.74 13.04 -3.10
CA GLN A 128 -10.92 12.86 -3.94
C GLN A 128 -12.12 12.74 -3.03
N GLY A 129 -13.06 13.67 -3.14
CA GLY A 129 -14.16 13.70 -2.19
C GLY A 129 -15.12 14.85 -2.35
N GLN A 130 -15.84 15.10 -1.28
CA GLN A 130 -16.90 16.09 -1.20
C GLN A 130 -17.00 16.69 0.21
N ILE A 131 -17.34 17.97 0.27
CA ILE A 131 -17.94 18.62 1.44
C ILE A 131 -19.42 18.93 1.14
N GLY A 132 -20.23 19.11 2.19
CA GLY A 132 -21.69 19.26 2.04
C GLY A 132 -22.41 17.92 1.99
N ALA A 133 -23.73 17.93 2.25
CA ALA A 133 -24.51 16.71 2.40
C ALA A 133 -25.14 16.25 1.08
N GLY A 134 -25.52 14.98 1.01
CA GLY A 134 -26.30 14.44 -0.10
C GLY A 134 -25.51 14.23 -1.40
N SER A 135 -26.25 13.95 -2.48
CA SER A 135 -25.68 13.69 -3.79
C SER A 135 -25.33 15.01 -4.50
N PRO A 136 -24.18 15.08 -5.20
CA PRO A 136 -23.78 16.28 -5.92
C PRO A 136 -24.64 16.46 -7.18
N THR A 137 -25.64 17.33 -7.10
CA THR A 137 -26.58 17.65 -8.18
C THR A 137 -26.70 19.16 -8.33
N PRO A 138 -26.91 19.72 -9.53
CA PRO A 138 -27.02 21.16 -9.71
C PRO A 138 -28.02 21.81 -8.73
N GLY A 139 -27.54 22.79 -7.96
CA GLY A 139 -28.27 23.48 -6.89
C GLY A 139 -28.15 22.86 -5.49
N SER A 140 -27.44 21.75 -5.31
CA SER A 140 -27.16 21.19 -3.98
C SER A 140 -26.04 21.95 -3.27
N ASP A 141 -25.96 21.84 -1.94
CA ASP A 141 -24.89 22.41 -1.10
C ASP A 141 -23.56 21.62 -1.18
N ALA A 142 -23.41 20.78 -2.19
CA ALA A 142 -22.25 19.91 -2.33
C ALA A 142 -21.11 20.65 -3.03
N THR A 143 -19.89 20.43 -2.57
CA THR A 143 -18.69 20.81 -3.30
C THR A 143 -17.80 19.60 -3.44
N THR A 144 -17.53 19.17 -4.67
CA THR A 144 -16.64 18.02 -4.93
C THR A 144 -15.24 18.51 -5.25
N PHE A 145 -14.24 17.70 -4.93
CA PHE A 145 -12.84 17.97 -5.23
C PHE A 145 -12.11 16.71 -5.72
N ASP A 146 -11.14 16.92 -6.61
CA ASP A 146 -10.13 15.95 -7.06
C ASP A 146 -8.80 16.69 -7.20
N PHE A 147 -7.79 16.26 -6.46
CA PHE A 147 -6.46 16.85 -6.54
C PHE A 147 -5.36 15.85 -6.21
N ASP A 148 -4.19 16.14 -6.75
CA ASP A 148 -2.91 15.47 -6.52
C ASP A 148 -1.87 16.58 -6.70
N ILE A 149 -1.33 17.08 -5.59
CA ILE A 149 -0.47 18.27 -5.56
C ILE A 149 0.81 17.94 -4.80
N ARG A 150 1.95 18.27 -5.39
CA ARG A 150 3.28 17.99 -4.83
C ARG A 150 3.99 19.27 -4.38
N ALA A 151 4.89 19.12 -3.42
CA ALA A 151 5.70 20.21 -2.88
C ALA A 151 6.64 20.87 -3.91
N ASP A 152 6.91 20.19 -5.04
CA ASP A 152 7.65 20.75 -6.18
C ASP A 152 6.80 21.64 -7.10
N LEU A 153 5.55 21.95 -6.69
CA LEU A 153 4.58 22.78 -7.41
C LEU A 153 4.07 22.15 -8.71
N THR A 154 4.13 20.83 -8.81
CA THR A 154 3.45 20.05 -9.85
C THR A 154 2.15 19.44 -9.33
N GLY A 155 1.28 19.01 -10.25
CA GLY A 155 0.04 18.33 -9.91
C GLY A 155 -1.17 18.86 -10.67
N ARG A 156 -2.35 18.57 -10.11
CA ARG A 156 -3.64 19.02 -10.60
C ARG A 156 -4.60 19.29 -9.44
N PHE A 157 -5.57 20.16 -9.68
CA PHE A 157 -6.68 20.43 -8.78
C PHE A 157 -7.94 20.70 -9.61
N THR A 158 -9.06 20.14 -9.18
CA THR A 158 -10.40 20.52 -9.64
C THR A 158 -11.33 20.60 -8.44
N GLY A 159 -12.04 21.71 -8.32
CA GLY A 159 -13.15 21.88 -7.39
C GLY A 159 -14.42 22.24 -8.16
N THR A 160 -15.55 21.68 -7.77
CA THR A 160 -16.86 21.97 -8.36
C THR A 160 -17.83 22.36 -7.25
N ASP A 161 -18.35 23.58 -7.31
CA ASP A 161 -19.41 24.04 -6.41
C ASP A 161 -20.76 23.83 -7.07
N TYR A 162 -21.59 22.94 -6.49
CA TYR A 162 -22.91 22.64 -7.02
C TYR A 162 -23.97 23.67 -6.62
N ALA A 163 -23.70 24.51 -5.64
CA ALA A 163 -24.62 25.57 -5.23
C ALA A 163 -24.54 26.78 -6.17
N ASP A 164 -23.37 27.00 -6.78
CA ASP A 164 -23.15 28.04 -7.77
C ASP A 164 -23.38 27.50 -9.18
N LEU A 165 -24.26 28.14 -9.94
CA LEU A 165 -24.70 27.67 -11.25
C LEU A 165 -24.55 28.75 -12.31
N HIS A 166 -23.76 28.44 -13.34
CA HIS A 166 -23.64 29.24 -14.55
C HIS A 166 -24.38 28.56 -15.69
N GLY A 167 -25.51 29.13 -16.11
CA GLY A 167 -26.34 28.55 -17.18
C GLY A 167 -26.93 27.18 -16.85
N GLY A 168 -27.02 26.83 -15.56
CA GLY A 168 -27.49 25.51 -15.09
C GLY A 168 -26.38 24.47 -14.91
N THR A 169 -25.12 24.84 -15.15
CA THR A 169 -23.95 24.01 -14.90
C THR A 169 -23.25 24.46 -13.60
N PRO A 170 -22.88 23.54 -12.71
CA PRO A 170 -22.05 23.84 -11.53
C PRO A 170 -20.77 24.60 -11.89
N ALA A 171 -20.45 25.62 -11.11
CA ALA A 171 -19.21 26.38 -11.26
C ALA A 171 -18.00 25.49 -10.95
N THR A 172 -16.90 25.66 -11.70
CA THR A 172 -15.68 24.86 -11.51
C THR A 172 -14.45 25.73 -11.43
N LEU A 173 -13.49 25.34 -10.60
CA LEU A 173 -12.15 25.91 -10.55
C LEU A 173 -11.13 24.81 -10.80
N THR A 174 -10.33 24.96 -11.86
CA THR A 174 -9.34 23.96 -12.28
C THR A 174 -7.94 24.55 -12.33
N THR A 175 -6.96 23.80 -11.84
CA THR A 175 -5.53 24.08 -12.00
C THR A 175 -4.86 22.82 -12.52
N ASP A 176 -4.35 22.88 -13.75
CA ASP A 176 -3.58 21.81 -14.37
C ASP A 176 -2.57 22.47 -15.31
N PRO A 177 -1.33 22.74 -14.85
CA PRO A 177 -0.33 23.45 -15.66
C PRO A 177 0.10 22.68 -16.92
N VAL A 178 -0.18 21.37 -16.99
CA VAL A 178 0.14 20.53 -18.15
C VAL A 178 -0.92 20.71 -19.23
N ALA A 179 -2.20 20.66 -18.85
CA ALA A 179 -3.32 20.83 -19.78
C ALA A 179 -3.58 22.32 -20.11
N ASP A 180 -3.38 23.21 -19.14
CA ASP A 180 -3.56 24.66 -19.25
C ASP A 180 -2.34 25.41 -18.65
N PRO A 181 -1.36 25.78 -19.49
CA PRO A 181 -0.16 26.49 -19.06
C PRO A 181 -0.39 27.87 -18.42
N ALA A 182 -1.61 28.41 -18.46
CA ALA A 182 -1.93 29.66 -17.78
C ALA A 182 -2.24 29.46 -16.28
N THR A 183 -2.52 28.22 -15.86
CA THR A 183 -2.72 27.85 -14.46
C THR A 183 -1.41 27.44 -13.81
N SER A 184 -1.27 27.58 -12.49
CA SER A 184 -0.03 27.23 -11.78
C SER A 184 -0.19 27.15 -10.27
N PHE A 185 0.53 26.23 -9.65
CA PHE A 185 0.78 26.26 -8.20
C PHE A 185 1.94 27.23 -7.92
N LYS A 186 1.74 28.17 -6.99
CA LYS A 186 2.66 29.27 -6.70
C LYS A 186 3.44 29.08 -5.41
N ALA A 187 2.84 28.44 -4.42
CA ALA A 187 3.47 28.13 -3.15
C ALA A 187 2.86 26.87 -2.54
N TYR A 188 3.68 26.09 -1.85
CA TYR A 188 3.26 24.91 -1.09
C TYR A 188 3.81 25.03 0.33
N ARG A 189 2.92 25.04 1.32
CA ARG A 189 3.25 25.00 2.75
C ARG A 189 2.87 23.65 3.29
N ASN A 190 3.86 22.87 3.71
CA ASN A 190 3.67 21.51 4.21
C ASN A 190 3.15 21.45 5.67
N SER A 191 2.43 22.49 6.11
CA SER A 191 1.78 22.59 7.42
C SER A 191 0.66 23.62 7.34
N SER A 192 -0.42 23.43 8.10
CA SER A 192 -1.49 24.46 8.20
C SER A 192 -1.95 24.66 9.63
N GLY A 193 -2.07 25.92 10.04
CA GLY A 193 -2.69 26.28 11.33
C GLY A 193 -4.21 26.08 11.36
N ALA A 194 -4.85 25.78 10.22
CA ALA A 194 -6.27 25.46 10.15
C ALA A 194 -6.58 24.03 10.66
N CYS A 195 -5.57 23.17 10.73
CA CYS A 195 -5.71 21.80 11.19
C CYS A 195 -5.46 21.69 12.69
N SER A 196 -6.18 20.77 13.35
CA SER A 196 -6.00 20.46 14.77
C SER A 196 -4.56 20.03 15.08
N ASP A 197 -3.96 19.25 14.17
CA ASP A 197 -2.54 18.97 14.10
C ASP A 197 -1.95 19.67 12.85
N PRO A 198 -1.15 20.73 13.00
CA PRO A 198 -0.60 21.44 11.85
C PRO A 198 0.26 20.60 10.92
N SER A 199 0.87 19.52 11.42
CA SER A 199 1.69 18.60 10.61
C SER A 199 0.86 17.77 9.64
N ARG A 200 -0.46 17.65 9.87
CA ARG A 200 -1.43 17.01 8.98
C ARG A 200 -2.00 17.94 7.92
N GLY A 201 -1.66 19.23 7.99
CA GLY A 201 -2.18 20.25 7.10
C GLY A 201 -1.29 20.55 5.91
N VAL A 202 -1.91 21.00 4.83
CA VAL A 202 -1.23 21.60 3.68
C VAL A 202 -1.98 22.85 3.25
N GLU A 203 -1.23 23.90 2.91
CA GLU A 203 -1.78 25.08 2.24
C GLU A 203 -1.06 25.30 0.91
N VAL A 204 -1.85 25.58 -0.13
CA VAL A 204 -1.35 25.79 -1.48
C VAL A 204 -1.91 27.10 -2.00
N ASP A 205 -1.03 28.01 -2.44
CA ASP A 205 -1.44 29.18 -3.21
C ASP A 205 -1.30 28.84 -4.69
N ALA A 206 -2.32 29.15 -5.47
CA ALA A 206 -2.38 28.78 -6.88
C ALA A 206 -3.12 29.82 -7.71
N VAL A 207 -2.95 29.71 -9.03
CA VAL A 207 -3.75 30.39 -10.04
C VAL A 207 -4.51 29.32 -10.79
N GLY A 208 -5.83 29.37 -10.70
CA GLY A 208 -6.74 28.43 -11.36
C GLY A 208 -7.61 29.14 -12.40
N ARG A 209 -8.20 28.35 -13.29
CA ARG A 209 -9.19 28.81 -14.27
C ARG A 209 -10.58 28.42 -13.83
N GLU A 210 -11.49 29.37 -13.86
CA GLU A 210 -12.92 29.15 -13.62
C GLU A 210 -13.62 28.60 -14.86
N ASP A 211 -14.82 28.04 -14.71
CA ASP A 211 -15.67 27.62 -15.84
C ASP A 211 -16.01 28.79 -16.78
N THR A 212 -16.02 30.02 -16.25
CA THR A 212 -16.19 31.25 -17.05
C THR A 212 -14.99 31.57 -17.95
N GLY A 213 -13.86 30.89 -17.74
CA GLY A 213 -12.59 31.11 -18.43
C GLY A 213 -11.67 32.12 -17.76
N SER A 214 -12.13 32.81 -16.71
CA SER A 214 -11.31 33.76 -15.93
C SER A 214 -10.20 33.05 -15.16
N LEU A 215 -9.07 33.74 -14.95
CA LEU A 215 -7.99 33.26 -14.08
C LEU A 215 -8.08 33.96 -12.74
N VAL A 216 -8.09 33.18 -11.66
CA VAL A 216 -8.20 33.69 -10.29
C VAL A 216 -7.09 33.11 -9.42
N GLY A 217 -6.59 33.94 -8.50
CA GLY A 217 -5.70 33.48 -7.45
C GLY A 217 -6.51 32.90 -6.30
N TYR A 218 -6.11 31.73 -5.78
CA TYR A 218 -6.81 31.08 -4.68
C TYR A 218 -5.83 30.41 -3.71
N THR A 219 -6.29 30.22 -2.48
CA THR A 219 -5.61 29.40 -1.47
C THR A 219 -6.47 28.17 -1.18
N LEU A 220 -5.87 27.00 -1.39
CA LEU A 220 -6.39 25.72 -0.92
C LEU A 220 -5.82 25.43 0.47
N THR A 221 -6.67 24.98 1.39
CA THR A 221 -6.27 24.49 2.71
C THR A 221 -6.92 23.15 2.95
N VAL A 222 -6.11 22.15 3.26
CA VAL A 222 -6.57 20.78 3.49
C VAL A 222 -5.93 20.17 4.74
N CYS A 223 -6.66 19.29 5.41
CA CYS A 223 -6.20 18.56 6.59
C CYS A 223 -6.52 17.06 6.45
N ASP A 224 -5.50 16.21 6.60
CA ASP A 224 -5.61 14.75 6.74
C ASP A 224 -5.64 14.40 8.23
N ASN A 225 -6.84 14.43 8.83
CA ASN A 225 -6.97 14.28 10.29
C ASN A 225 -7.28 12.85 10.71
N GLY A 226 -7.51 11.93 9.77
CA GLY A 226 -7.91 10.58 10.10
C GLY A 226 -8.11 9.71 8.86
N PRO A 227 -8.58 8.47 9.06
CA PRO A 227 -8.80 7.55 7.95
C PRO A 227 -9.89 8.02 6.98
N ALA A 228 -9.83 7.54 5.74
CA ALA A 228 -10.87 7.72 4.73
C ALA A 228 -12.29 7.50 5.25
N GLY A 229 -13.19 8.43 4.95
CA GLY A 229 -14.60 8.36 5.34
C GLY A 229 -14.88 8.55 6.84
N SER A 230 -13.88 8.91 7.64
CA SER A 230 -14.06 9.24 9.07
C SER A 230 -14.80 10.56 9.29
N GLY A 231 -14.85 11.42 8.29
CA GLY A 231 -15.44 12.75 8.39
C GLY A 231 -14.58 13.77 9.13
N THR A 232 -13.33 13.43 9.45
CA THR A 232 -12.42 14.30 10.21
C THR A 232 -11.58 15.23 9.34
N ASP A 233 -11.43 14.90 8.06
CA ASP A 233 -10.65 15.70 7.13
C ASP A 233 -11.35 17.02 6.85
N PHE A 234 -10.55 18.02 6.51
CA PHE A 234 -11.04 19.36 6.27
C PHE A 234 -10.60 19.84 4.90
N PHE A 235 -11.50 20.50 4.19
CA PHE A 235 -11.26 21.11 2.90
C PHE A 235 -11.73 22.55 2.92
N LYS A 236 -10.92 23.44 2.34
CA LYS A 236 -11.27 24.84 2.14
C LYS A 236 -10.61 25.41 0.89
N VAL A 237 -11.37 26.19 0.14
CA VAL A 237 -10.87 27.08 -0.93
C VAL A 237 -11.27 28.51 -0.59
N PHE A 238 -10.33 29.44 -0.78
CA PHE A 238 -10.54 30.87 -0.63
C PHE A 238 -10.05 31.61 -1.88
N ILE A 239 -10.91 32.44 -2.48
CA ILE A 239 -10.59 33.27 -3.65
C ILE A 239 -10.70 34.75 -3.22
N PRO A 240 -9.57 35.43 -2.93
CA PRO A 240 -9.59 36.77 -2.36
C PRO A 240 -10.19 37.84 -3.27
N SER A 241 -10.00 37.72 -4.59
CA SER A 241 -10.50 38.69 -5.58
C SER A 241 -12.02 38.80 -5.61
N GLU A 242 -12.70 37.77 -5.11
CA GLU A 242 -14.16 37.64 -5.19
C GLU A 242 -14.80 37.59 -3.80
N GLY A 243 -13.98 37.51 -2.74
CA GLY A 243 -14.48 37.27 -1.39
C GLY A 243 -15.13 35.90 -1.22
N PHE A 244 -14.91 34.98 -2.17
CA PHE A 244 -15.50 33.65 -2.16
C PHE A 244 -14.74 32.74 -1.19
N THR A 245 -15.47 31.99 -0.37
CA THR A 245 -14.93 30.93 0.49
C THR A 245 -15.89 29.76 0.49
N VAL A 246 -15.37 28.56 0.25
CA VAL A 246 -16.09 27.32 0.48
C VAL A 246 -15.25 26.44 1.39
N SER A 247 -15.85 25.87 2.44
CA SER A 247 -15.13 25.06 3.41
C SER A 247 -16.03 24.11 4.17
N GLY A 248 -15.50 22.98 4.59
CA GLY A 248 -16.21 22.03 5.43
C GLY A 248 -15.38 20.80 5.77
N THR A 249 -15.95 19.96 6.64
CA THR A 249 -15.45 18.60 6.84
C THR A 249 -15.78 17.74 5.64
N VAL A 250 -14.86 16.87 5.24
CA VAL A 250 -15.07 15.94 4.12
C VAL A 250 -16.16 14.93 4.49
N THR A 251 -17.31 15.01 3.83
CA THR A 251 -18.47 14.15 4.10
C THR A 251 -18.41 12.83 3.32
N ARG A 252 -17.64 12.80 2.23
CA ARG A 252 -17.43 11.63 1.38
C ARG A 252 -16.05 11.68 0.73
N GLY A 253 -15.40 10.54 0.62
CA GLY A 253 -14.04 10.46 0.07
C GLY A 253 -12.98 10.64 1.14
N ASP A 254 -11.81 11.11 0.74
CA ASP A 254 -10.63 11.17 1.59
C ASP A 254 -9.67 12.29 1.18
N ILE A 255 -8.88 12.77 2.13
CA ILE A 255 -7.69 13.59 1.90
C ILE A 255 -6.51 12.91 2.58
N SER A 256 -5.49 12.58 1.77
CA SER A 256 -4.29 11.91 2.25
C SER A 256 -3.05 12.75 2.01
N LYS A 257 -2.29 12.99 3.08
CA LYS A 257 -0.99 13.66 3.05
C LYS A 257 0.12 12.62 3.19
N GLN A 258 1.11 12.66 2.30
CA GLN A 258 2.21 11.67 2.18
C GLN A 258 3.56 12.18 2.72
#